data_AF-Q3UF17-F1
#
_entry.id   AF-Q3UF17-F1
#
_cell.length_a   1.000
_cell.length_b   1.000
_cell.length_c   1.000
_cell.angle_alpha   90.00
_cell.angle_beta   90.00
_cell.angle_gamma   90.00
#
_symmetry.space_group_name_H-M   'P 1'
#
loop_
_entity.id
_entity.type
_entity.pdbx_description
1 polymer ?
#
loop_
_entity_poly.entity_id
_entity_poly.type
_entity_poly.pdbx_seq_one_letter_code
_entity_poly.pdbx_strand_id
1 'polypeptide(L)'
;WYERIPIPCVNAVDSELCPTNYKYVSQNCVTSPMNIDRNITHLQYCVCVDDCSSSTCMCGQLSMRCWYDKDGRLLPEFNMAEPPLIFECNHACSCWRNCRNRVVQNGLRARLQLYRTQDMGWGVRSLQDIPLGTFVCEYVGELISDSEADVREEDSYLFDLDNKDGEVYCIDARFYGNVSRFINHHCEPNLVPVRVFMSHQDLRFPRIAFFSTRLIQAGEQLGFDYGERFWDVKGKLFSCRCGSSKCRHSSAALAQRQASTAQEPQENGLPDTSSAAAADPL
;
A
#
# COMPACT_ATOMS: atom_id res chain seq x y z
N TRP A 1 -9.19 18.75 14.66
CA TRP A 1 -8.24 17.63 14.52
C TRP A 1 -8.89 16.58 13.65
N TYR A 2 -8.23 16.16 12.55
CA TYR A 2 -8.81 15.23 11.58
C TYR A 2 -8.73 13.77 12.07
N GLU A 3 -7.60 13.40 12.68
CA GLU A 3 -7.42 12.08 13.30
C GLU A 3 -7.94 12.05 14.74
N ARG A 4 -8.23 10.84 15.24
CA ARG A 4 -8.70 10.62 16.62
C ARG A 4 -7.65 10.95 17.67
N ILE A 5 -6.38 10.84 17.31
CA ILE A 5 -5.23 11.13 18.17
C ILE A 5 -4.23 12.03 17.43
N PRO A 6 -3.53 12.93 18.14
CA PRO A 6 -2.55 13.80 17.52
C PRO A 6 -1.32 13.02 17.07
N ILE A 7 -0.71 13.46 15.97
CA ILE A 7 0.57 12.95 15.45
C ILE A 7 1.57 14.11 15.53
N PRO A 8 2.39 14.18 16.59
CA PRO A 8 3.38 15.25 16.73
C PRO A 8 4.50 15.11 15.70
N CYS A 9 5.14 16.24 15.39
CA CYS A 9 6.35 16.33 14.56
C CYS A 9 7.52 16.80 15.42
N VAL A 10 8.65 16.09 15.34
CA VAL A 10 9.88 16.43 16.09
C VAL A 10 11.11 16.38 15.19
N ASN A 11 12.06 17.29 15.43
CA ASN A 11 13.36 17.27 14.77
C ASN A 11 14.46 17.42 15.82
N ALA A 12 15.41 16.48 15.82
CA ALA A 12 16.59 16.48 16.68
C ALA A 12 17.89 16.21 15.88
N VAL A 13 17.84 16.37 14.55
CA VAL A 13 18.94 16.03 13.63
C VAL A 13 19.48 17.29 12.97
N ASP A 14 18.59 18.13 12.43
CA ASP A 14 18.94 19.34 11.69
C ASP A 14 17.97 20.50 12.01
N SER A 15 18.12 21.62 11.31
CA SER A 15 17.28 22.81 11.46
C SER A 15 16.03 22.81 10.57
N GLU A 16 15.73 21.71 9.87
CA GLU A 16 14.57 21.64 8.98
C GLU A 16 13.26 21.69 9.78
N LEU A 17 12.35 22.57 9.38
CA LEU A 17 11.05 22.72 10.04
C LEU A 17 10.11 21.58 9.64
N CYS A 18 9.05 21.39 10.43
CA CYS A 18 7.97 20.46 10.09
C CYS A 18 7.50 20.73 8.64
N PRO A 19 7.33 19.68 7.81
CA PRO A 19 6.99 19.86 6.39
C PRO A 19 5.60 20.49 6.24
N THR A 20 5.53 21.53 5.39
CA THR A 20 4.30 22.30 5.11
C THR A 20 3.98 22.39 3.62
N ASN A 21 4.78 21.77 2.76
CA ASN A 21 4.65 21.75 1.29
C ASN A 21 3.62 20.74 0.76
N TYR A 22 2.63 20.39 1.59
CA TYR A 22 1.52 19.49 1.28
C TYR A 22 0.30 19.82 2.17
N LYS A 23 -0.87 19.30 1.80
CA LYS A 23 -2.10 19.41 2.58
C LYS A 23 -2.40 18.09 3.29
N TYR A 24 -2.49 18.14 4.61
CA TYR A 24 -2.96 16.99 5.39
C TYR A 24 -4.45 16.71 5.12
N VAL A 25 -4.77 15.49 4.70
CA VAL A 25 -6.13 14.95 4.57
C VAL A 25 -6.21 13.59 5.26
N SER A 26 -7.35 13.26 5.89
CA SER A 26 -7.53 11.98 6.63
C SER A 26 -8.25 10.90 5.82
N GLN A 27 -8.72 11.25 4.62
CA GLN A 27 -9.39 10.37 3.67
C GLN A 27 -8.98 10.75 2.26
N ASN A 28 -9.05 9.80 1.33
CA ASN A 28 -8.70 10.05 -0.07
C ASN A 28 -9.54 11.20 -0.64
N CYS A 29 -8.90 11.99 -1.50
CA CYS A 29 -9.54 13.07 -2.26
C CYS A 29 -9.38 12.86 -3.75
N VAL A 30 -10.08 13.67 -4.54
CA VAL A 30 -10.01 13.67 -6.00
C VAL A 30 -9.90 15.12 -6.49
N THR A 31 -9.14 15.35 -7.56
CA THR A 31 -9.05 16.63 -8.26
C THR A 31 -9.78 16.58 -9.60
N SER A 32 -9.74 15.42 -10.25
CA SER A 32 -10.55 15.06 -11.42
C SER A 32 -11.66 14.07 -11.01
N PRO A 33 -12.87 14.16 -11.58
CA PRO A 33 -13.96 13.26 -11.22
C PRO A 33 -13.58 11.79 -11.41
N MET A 34 -13.65 11.02 -10.32
CA MET A 34 -13.56 9.56 -10.35
C MET A 34 -14.98 9.01 -10.21
N ASN A 35 -15.43 8.26 -11.22
CA ASN A 35 -16.76 7.63 -11.23
C ASN A 35 -16.75 6.36 -10.35
N ILE A 36 -16.46 6.55 -9.05
CA ILE A 36 -16.48 5.47 -8.05
C ILE A 36 -17.92 5.02 -7.88
N ASP A 37 -18.18 3.74 -8.05
CA ASP A 37 -19.51 3.17 -7.80
C ASP A 37 -19.86 3.26 -6.31
N ARG A 38 -20.83 4.13 -6.00
CA ARG A 38 -21.37 4.36 -4.66
C ARG A 38 -22.82 3.93 -4.54
N ASN A 39 -23.33 3.15 -5.50
CA ASN A 39 -24.70 2.68 -5.45
C ASN A 39 -24.86 1.67 -4.31
N ILE A 40 -25.71 2.00 -3.33
CA ILE A 40 -25.99 1.15 -2.17
C ILE A 40 -26.51 -0.23 -2.58
N THR A 41 -27.22 -0.34 -3.71
CA THR A 41 -27.77 -1.63 -4.17
C THR A 41 -26.72 -2.56 -4.75
N HIS A 42 -25.52 -2.05 -5.07
CA HIS A 42 -24.40 -2.86 -5.55
C HIS A 42 -23.54 -3.38 -4.39
N LEU A 43 -23.74 -2.89 -3.16
CA LEU A 43 -23.00 -3.38 -2.01
C LEU A 43 -23.46 -4.80 -1.68
N GLN A 44 -22.51 -5.71 -1.63
CA GLN A 44 -22.69 -6.99 -0.95
C GLN A 44 -22.63 -6.75 0.56
N TYR A 45 -23.61 -7.29 1.28
CA TYR A 45 -23.81 -7.06 2.69
C TYR A 45 -24.18 -8.35 3.44
N CYS A 46 -24.02 -8.33 4.76
CA CYS A 46 -24.43 -9.43 5.63
C CYS A 46 -25.76 -9.12 6.34
N VAL A 47 -26.50 -10.17 6.67
CA VAL A 47 -27.71 -10.13 7.49
C VAL A 47 -27.46 -10.63 8.92
N CYS A 48 -26.20 -10.52 9.38
CA CYS A 48 -25.81 -11.00 10.69
C CYS A 48 -26.51 -10.22 11.80
N VAL A 49 -26.96 -10.97 12.81
CA VAL A 49 -27.57 -10.45 14.05
C VAL A 49 -26.60 -10.52 15.25
N ASP A 50 -25.46 -11.18 15.06
CA ASP A 50 -24.36 -11.29 16.03
C ASP A 50 -23.29 -10.19 15.80
N ASP A 51 -22.11 -10.34 16.39
CA ASP A 51 -20.96 -9.45 16.21
C ASP A 51 -20.19 -9.71 14.90
N CYS A 52 -20.78 -10.42 13.92
CA CYS A 52 -20.14 -10.86 12.68
C CYS A 52 -18.92 -11.78 12.90
N SER A 53 -18.86 -12.51 14.02
CA SER A 53 -17.82 -13.50 14.28
C SER A 53 -18.10 -14.88 13.72
N SER A 54 -19.37 -15.17 13.40
CA SER A 54 -19.77 -16.41 12.74
C SER A 54 -19.14 -16.57 11.35
N SER A 55 -18.86 -17.82 10.98
CA SER A 55 -18.42 -18.21 9.62
C SER A 55 -19.50 -17.97 8.54
N THR A 56 -20.74 -17.69 8.94
CA THR A 56 -21.86 -17.37 8.05
C THR A 56 -21.92 -15.89 7.64
N CYS A 57 -21.02 -15.04 8.16
CA CYS A 57 -20.96 -13.64 7.76
C CYS A 57 -20.50 -13.51 6.30
N MET A 58 -21.43 -13.10 5.43
CA MET A 58 -21.18 -12.88 3.99
C MET A 58 -19.94 -12.00 3.74
N CYS A 59 -19.80 -10.88 4.46
CA CYS A 59 -18.65 -9.98 4.31
C CYS A 59 -17.32 -10.68 4.62
N GLY A 60 -17.31 -11.55 5.64
CA GLY A 60 -16.16 -12.41 5.93
C GLY A 60 -15.88 -13.39 4.80
N GLN A 61 -16.90 -14.02 4.23
CA GLN A 61 -16.77 -14.99 3.13
C GLN A 61 -16.20 -14.35 1.84
N LEU A 62 -16.54 -13.08 1.54
CA LEU A 62 -15.93 -12.34 0.43
C LEU A 62 -14.40 -12.19 0.58
N SER A 63 -13.93 -12.24 1.83
CA SER A 63 -12.51 -12.20 2.19
C SER A 63 -11.95 -13.61 2.47
N MET A 64 -12.63 -14.67 2.01
CA MET A 64 -12.49 -16.09 2.40
C MET A 64 -12.96 -16.38 3.83
N ARG A 65 -12.60 -15.53 4.80
CA ARG A 65 -13.11 -15.50 6.18
C ARG A 65 -12.92 -14.11 6.79
N CYS A 66 -13.56 -13.84 7.92
CA CYS A 66 -13.17 -12.67 8.72
C CYS A 66 -11.75 -12.90 9.28
N TRP A 67 -10.82 -12.02 8.90
CA TRP A 67 -9.41 -12.08 9.29
C TRP A 67 -9.10 -11.35 10.58
N TYR A 68 -10.09 -10.72 11.21
CA TYR A 68 -9.90 -10.01 12.46
C TYR A 68 -10.25 -10.88 13.67
N ASP A 69 -9.35 -10.88 14.66
CA ASP A 69 -9.64 -11.40 15.99
C ASP A 69 -10.57 -10.44 16.78
N LYS A 70 -10.84 -10.78 18.03
CA LYS A 70 -11.69 -9.97 18.92
C LYS A 70 -11.11 -8.59 19.27
N ASP A 71 -9.80 -8.42 19.12
CA ASP A 71 -9.08 -7.17 19.39
C ASP A 71 -8.90 -6.33 18.12
N GLY A 72 -9.39 -6.83 16.97
CA GLY A 72 -9.27 -6.18 15.66
C GLY A 72 -7.90 -6.37 15.00
N ARG A 73 -7.13 -7.39 15.40
CA ARG A 73 -5.85 -7.75 14.78
C ARG A 73 -6.03 -8.84 13.74
N LEU A 74 -5.18 -8.86 12.72
CA LEU A 74 -5.11 -9.95 11.75
C LEU A 74 -4.77 -11.27 12.46
N LEU A 75 -5.46 -12.34 12.06
CA LEU A 75 -5.20 -13.69 12.55
C LEU A 75 -3.77 -14.16 12.16
N PRO A 76 -3.14 -15.04 12.95
CA PRO A 76 -1.80 -15.55 12.65
C PRO A 76 -1.68 -16.26 11.29
N GLU A 77 -2.79 -16.84 10.79
CA GLU A 77 -2.82 -17.56 9.51
C GLU A 77 -3.01 -16.62 8.31
N PHE A 78 -3.11 -15.30 8.53
CA PHE A 78 -3.23 -14.33 7.44
C PHE A 78 -1.98 -14.35 6.56
N ASN A 79 -2.17 -14.53 5.25
CA ASN A 79 -1.06 -14.52 4.31
C ASN A 79 -0.54 -13.09 4.09
N MET A 80 0.51 -12.70 4.82
CA MET A 80 1.13 -11.38 4.68
C MET A 80 1.94 -11.22 3.38
N ALA A 81 2.35 -12.32 2.75
CA ALA A 81 3.13 -12.27 1.51
C ALA A 81 2.24 -12.00 0.29
N GLU A 82 1.02 -12.55 0.30
CA GLU A 82 0.00 -12.30 -0.70
C GLU A 82 -1.35 -12.02 -0.01
N PRO A 83 -1.54 -10.79 0.52
CA PRO A 83 -2.74 -10.44 1.27
C PRO A 83 -4.03 -10.59 0.44
N PRO A 84 -5.06 -11.31 0.94
CA PRO A 84 -6.37 -11.30 0.32
C PRO A 84 -7.02 -9.91 0.38
N LEU A 85 -8.01 -9.68 -0.47
CA LEU A 85 -8.89 -8.52 -0.33
C LEU A 85 -9.72 -8.66 0.95
N ILE A 86 -9.83 -7.60 1.74
CA ILE A 86 -10.71 -7.57 2.92
C ILE A 86 -11.94 -6.73 2.60
N PHE A 87 -13.13 -7.32 2.77
CA PHE A 87 -14.42 -6.65 2.71
C PHE A 87 -14.95 -6.45 4.13
N GLU A 88 -14.79 -5.24 4.65
CA GLU A 88 -15.40 -4.88 5.93
C GLU A 88 -16.92 -4.75 5.81
N CYS A 89 -17.62 -4.94 6.93
CA CYS A 89 -19.05 -4.65 6.97
C CYS A 89 -19.31 -3.17 6.66
N ASN A 90 -20.40 -2.91 5.96
CA ASN A 90 -20.77 -1.60 5.41
C ASN A 90 -22.14 -1.15 5.94
N HIS A 91 -22.68 -0.06 5.39
CA HIS A 91 -23.94 0.54 5.86
C HIS A 91 -25.20 -0.16 5.31
N ALA A 92 -25.07 -1.08 4.35
CA ALA A 92 -26.16 -1.96 3.91
C ALA A 92 -26.27 -3.23 4.77
N CYS A 93 -25.27 -3.52 5.62
CA CYS A 93 -25.30 -4.68 6.52
C CYS A 93 -26.28 -4.49 7.69
N SER A 94 -26.92 -5.57 8.12
CA SER A 94 -27.84 -5.56 9.29
C SER A 94 -27.12 -5.48 10.63
N CYS A 95 -25.82 -5.79 10.67
CA CYS A 95 -25.02 -5.79 11.88
C CYS A 95 -24.76 -4.38 12.44
N TRP A 96 -24.51 -4.28 13.74
CA TRP A 96 -24.20 -3.03 14.42
C TRP A 96 -22.84 -2.43 14.02
N ARG A 97 -22.65 -1.13 14.31
CA ARG A 97 -21.43 -0.38 13.95
C ARG A 97 -20.17 -0.82 14.72
N ASN A 98 -20.33 -1.59 15.78
CA ASN A 98 -19.29 -2.16 16.62
C ASN A 98 -19.03 -3.66 16.36
N CYS A 99 -19.56 -4.23 15.27
CA CYS A 99 -19.26 -5.62 14.91
C CYS A 99 -17.76 -5.83 14.64
N ARG A 100 -17.31 -7.08 14.72
CA ARG A 100 -15.90 -7.48 14.60
C ARG A 100 -15.28 -7.09 13.25
N ASN A 101 -16.06 -7.15 12.18
CA ASN A 101 -15.58 -6.89 10.82
C ASN A 101 -15.57 -5.39 10.44
N ARG A 102 -15.10 -4.54 11.35
CA ARG A 102 -14.98 -3.08 11.17
C ARG A 102 -13.73 -2.57 11.92
N VAL A 103 -12.55 -2.68 11.32
CA VAL A 103 -11.28 -2.27 11.92
C VAL A 103 -10.75 -1.00 11.25
N VAL A 104 -10.52 -1.05 9.95
CA VAL A 104 -9.93 0.06 9.17
C VAL A 104 -10.87 1.27 9.14
N GLN A 105 -12.17 1.05 8.98
CA GLN A 105 -13.17 2.12 9.01
C GLN A 105 -13.30 2.82 10.37
N ASN A 106 -12.62 2.33 11.41
CA ASN A 106 -12.54 3.00 12.70
C ASN A 106 -11.35 3.96 12.80
N GLY A 107 -10.52 4.08 11.76
CA GLY A 107 -9.43 5.05 11.70
C GLY A 107 -8.26 4.72 12.62
N LEU A 108 -7.22 5.56 12.53
CA LEU A 108 -5.95 5.40 13.22
C LEU A 108 -6.12 5.39 14.75
N ARG A 109 -5.44 4.44 15.41
CA ARG A 109 -5.45 4.29 16.89
C ARG A 109 -4.06 4.19 17.53
N ALA A 110 -3.03 3.81 16.78
CA ALA A 110 -1.66 3.72 17.28
C ALA A 110 -1.04 5.12 17.42
N ARG A 111 -0.39 5.41 18.54
CA ARG A 111 0.32 6.69 18.75
C ARG A 111 1.56 6.75 17.86
N LEU A 112 1.49 7.52 16.80
CA LEU A 112 2.59 7.72 15.86
C LEU A 112 3.26 9.08 16.07
N GLN A 113 4.50 9.23 15.61
CA GLN A 113 5.23 10.48 15.57
C GLN A 113 5.98 10.63 14.26
N LEU A 114 5.81 11.79 13.61
CA LEU A 114 6.65 12.23 12.51
C LEU A 114 7.98 12.70 13.10
N TYR A 115 9.10 12.18 12.61
CA TYR A 115 10.42 12.55 13.12
C TYR A 115 11.44 12.68 12.00
N ARG A 116 12.46 13.52 12.22
CA ARG A 116 13.59 13.63 11.31
C ARG A 116 14.54 12.45 11.51
N THR A 117 14.78 11.69 10.45
CA THR A 117 15.77 10.59 10.41
C THR A 117 17.18 11.15 10.17
N GLN A 118 18.21 10.32 10.34
CA GLN A 118 19.60 10.76 10.12
C GLN A 118 19.91 10.99 8.63
N ASP A 119 19.36 10.17 7.73
CA ASP A 119 19.81 10.10 6.33
C ASP A 119 18.71 9.76 5.29
N MET A 120 17.44 9.65 5.71
CA MET A 120 16.27 9.38 4.85
C MET A 120 15.24 10.52 4.86
N GLY A 121 15.60 11.70 5.41
CA GLY A 121 14.68 12.82 5.57
C GLY A 121 13.67 12.57 6.69
N TRP A 122 12.38 12.81 6.42
CA TRP A 122 11.30 12.57 7.39
C TRP A 122 10.89 11.10 7.43
N GLY A 123 10.59 10.58 8.63
CA GLY A 123 10.14 9.22 8.86
C GLY A 123 9.01 9.18 9.88
N VAL A 124 8.34 8.04 9.98
CA VAL A 124 7.29 7.80 10.99
C VAL A 124 7.78 6.73 11.96
N ARG A 125 7.62 6.95 13.26
CA ARG A 125 7.89 5.94 14.29
C ARG A 125 6.69 5.75 15.21
N SER A 126 6.63 4.60 15.86
CA SER A 126 5.64 4.34 16.91
C SER A 126 6.08 4.95 18.25
N LEU A 127 5.15 5.46 19.04
CA LEU A 127 5.37 5.90 20.44
C LEU A 127 4.91 4.84 21.47
N GLN A 128 4.47 3.68 20.99
CA GLN A 128 4.01 2.56 21.81
C GLN A 128 4.34 1.23 21.13
N ASP A 129 4.28 0.14 21.87
CA ASP A 129 4.34 -1.18 21.25
C ASP A 129 3.09 -1.41 20.39
N ILE A 130 3.28 -1.96 19.18
CA ILE A 130 2.22 -2.35 18.25
C ILE A 130 2.32 -3.87 18.05
N PRO A 131 1.37 -4.67 18.57
CA PRO A 131 1.35 -6.12 18.39
C PRO A 131 1.19 -6.52 16.92
N LEU A 132 1.68 -7.71 16.55
CA LEU A 132 1.47 -8.33 15.24
C LEU A 132 0.00 -8.25 14.79
N GLY A 133 -0.20 -8.00 13.48
CA GLY A 133 -1.52 -7.94 12.86
C GLY A 133 -2.35 -6.69 13.21
N THR A 134 -1.80 -5.71 13.92
CA THR A 134 -2.54 -4.50 14.28
C THR A 134 -2.62 -3.53 13.09
N PHE A 135 -3.81 -2.99 12.83
CA PHE A 135 -3.98 -1.87 11.88
C PHE A 135 -3.27 -0.61 12.39
N VAL A 136 -2.42 -0.01 11.56
CA VAL A 136 -1.60 1.15 11.93
C VAL A 136 -2.17 2.43 11.35
N CYS A 137 -2.22 2.54 10.03
CA CYS A 137 -2.79 3.68 9.31
C CYS A 137 -3.13 3.28 7.86
N GLU A 138 -3.85 4.12 7.15
CA GLU A 138 -4.11 3.95 5.72
C GLU A 138 -3.14 4.79 4.88
N TYR A 139 -2.79 4.32 3.68
CA TYR A 139 -2.16 5.15 2.66
C TYR A 139 -3.20 6.07 2.02
N VAL A 140 -3.17 7.35 2.37
CA VAL A 140 -4.17 8.33 1.93
C VAL A 140 -3.54 9.38 1.03
N GLY A 141 -4.24 9.70 -0.07
CA GLY A 141 -3.86 10.79 -0.96
C GLY A 141 -4.90 11.12 -2.03
N GLU A 142 -4.45 11.72 -3.12
CA GLU A 142 -5.23 12.04 -4.31
C GLU A 142 -5.39 10.79 -5.18
N LEU A 143 -6.62 10.37 -5.49
CA LEU A 143 -6.84 9.30 -6.47
C LEU A 143 -6.69 9.87 -7.89
N ILE A 144 -5.79 9.28 -8.67
CA ILE A 144 -5.49 9.65 -10.05
C ILE A 144 -5.48 8.40 -10.94
N SER A 145 -5.70 8.57 -12.25
CA SER A 145 -5.49 7.50 -13.22
C SER A 145 -4.00 7.33 -13.53
N ASP A 146 -3.61 6.17 -14.04
CA ASP A 146 -2.24 5.91 -14.51
C ASP A 146 -1.77 6.95 -15.54
N SER A 147 -2.66 7.36 -16.46
CA SER A 147 -2.37 8.43 -17.44
C SER A 147 -2.04 9.78 -16.81
N GLU A 148 -2.65 10.11 -15.67
CA GLU A 148 -2.35 11.34 -14.93
C GLU A 148 -1.05 11.16 -14.13
N ALA A 149 -0.79 9.97 -13.59
CA ALA A 149 0.46 9.65 -12.91
C ALA A 149 1.69 9.79 -13.84
N ASP A 150 1.58 9.34 -15.10
CA ASP A 150 2.65 9.41 -16.09
C ASP A 150 3.12 10.84 -16.43
N VAL A 151 2.27 11.84 -16.23
CA VAL A 151 2.60 13.25 -16.50
C VAL A 151 3.02 14.02 -15.24
N ARG A 152 3.00 13.39 -14.06
CA ARG A 152 3.48 14.00 -12.82
C ARG A 152 5.02 14.01 -12.81
N GLU A 153 5.60 15.18 -12.55
CA GLU A 153 7.07 15.31 -12.45
C GLU A 153 7.64 14.59 -11.21
N GLU A 154 6.84 14.47 -10.15
CA GLU A 154 7.25 13.89 -8.86
C GLU A 154 6.43 12.64 -8.56
N ASP A 155 7.05 11.49 -8.72
CA ASP A 155 6.50 10.13 -8.56
C ASP A 155 6.90 9.47 -7.23
N SER A 156 7.63 10.15 -6.34
CA SER A 156 8.13 9.55 -5.08
C SER A 156 7.04 9.25 -4.04
N TYR A 157 5.80 9.67 -4.28
CA TYR A 157 4.66 9.54 -3.36
C TYR A 157 3.47 8.81 -4.00
N LEU A 158 3.73 8.01 -5.04
CA LEU A 158 2.71 7.19 -5.69
C LEU A 158 2.56 5.84 -4.99
N PHE A 159 1.33 5.37 -4.88
CA PHE A 159 1.00 4.01 -4.52
C PHE A 159 0.06 3.41 -5.57
N ASP A 160 0.53 2.39 -6.27
CA ASP A 160 -0.22 1.74 -7.36
C ASP A 160 -1.38 0.90 -6.82
N LEU A 161 -2.55 1.05 -7.42
CA LEU A 161 -3.75 0.26 -7.14
C LEU A 161 -3.92 -0.77 -8.25
N ASP A 162 -3.05 -1.78 -8.25
CA ASP A 162 -3.10 -2.85 -9.25
C ASP A 162 -4.47 -3.54 -9.23
N ASN A 163 -5.16 -3.45 -10.37
CA ASN A 163 -6.39 -4.18 -10.65
C ASN A 163 -6.18 -5.11 -11.86
N LYS A 164 -6.78 -6.30 -11.82
CA LYS A 164 -6.62 -7.31 -12.87
C LYS A 164 -7.36 -6.97 -14.17
N ASP A 165 -8.28 -5.99 -14.11
CA ASP A 165 -9.23 -5.67 -15.19
C ASP A 165 -8.79 -4.52 -16.11
N GLY A 166 -7.51 -4.13 -16.09
CA GLY A 166 -6.88 -3.28 -17.11
C GLY A 166 -6.92 -1.76 -16.85
N GLU A 167 -7.90 -1.24 -16.10
CA GLU A 167 -7.83 0.16 -15.60
C GLU A 167 -6.99 0.21 -14.31
N VAL A 168 -5.85 0.90 -14.37
CA VAL A 168 -4.95 1.10 -13.24
C VAL A 168 -5.12 2.53 -12.71
N TYR A 169 -5.20 2.63 -11.38
CA TYR A 169 -5.25 3.89 -10.66
C TYR A 169 -4.11 3.95 -9.65
N CYS A 170 -3.78 5.15 -9.20
CA CYS A 170 -2.76 5.37 -8.18
C CYS A 170 -3.31 6.30 -7.09
N ILE A 171 -2.75 6.17 -5.89
CA ILE A 171 -2.89 7.18 -4.83
C ILE A 171 -1.63 8.04 -4.86
N ASP A 172 -1.76 9.32 -5.18
CA ASP A 172 -0.68 10.31 -5.12
C ASP A 172 -0.75 11.11 -3.81
N ALA A 173 0.23 10.90 -2.93
CA ALA A 173 0.34 11.61 -1.66
C ALA A 173 1.26 12.85 -1.71
N ARG A 174 1.65 13.32 -2.90
CA ARG A 174 2.57 14.45 -3.07
C ARG A 174 1.99 15.77 -2.57
N PHE A 175 0.77 16.10 -2.98
CA PHE A 175 0.09 17.37 -2.65
C PHE A 175 -0.93 17.21 -1.54
N TYR A 176 -1.65 16.09 -1.51
CA TYR A 176 -2.66 15.76 -0.50
C TYR A 176 -2.32 14.40 0.08
N GLY A 177 -2.14 14.29 1.39
CA GLY A 177 -1.94 12.98 2.00
C GLY A 177 -1.99 13.02 3.53
N ASN A 178 -2.07 11.85 4.16
CA ASN A 178 -2.02 11.75 5.62
C ASN A 178 -0.59 11.49 6.12
N VAL A 179 -0.43 10.87 7.30
CA VAL A 179 0.88 10.49 7.87
C VAL A 179 1.65 9.44 7.04
N SER A 180 0.96 8.60 6.25
CA SER A 180 1.56 7.48 5.53
C SER A 180 2.60 7.91 4.49
N ARG A 181 2.44 9.12 3.93
CA ARG A 181 3.34 9.70 2.93
C ARG A 181 4.79 9.84 3.42
N PHE A 182 5.01 9.77 4.73
CA PHE A 182 6.32 9.87 5.38
C PHE A 182 6.86 8.51 5.86
N ILE A 183 6.15 7.41 5.61
CA ILE A 183 6.65 6.08 5.99
C ILE A 183 7.68 5.66 4.95
N ASN A 184 8.93 5.49 5.38
CA ASN A 184 10.04 5.14 4.50
C ASN A 184 10.01 3.67 4.04
N HIS A 185 10.77 3.38 3.00
CA HIS A 185 11.02 2.01 2.55
C HIS A 185 11.85 1.22 3.57
N HIS A 186 11.56 -0.07 3.73
CA HIS A 186 12.43 -1.02 4.42
C HIS A 186 12.41 -2.40 3.76
N CYS A 187 13.57 -3.01 3.49
CA CYS A 187 13.66 -4.30 2.79
C CYS A 187 13.21 -5.51 3.63
N GLU A 188 13.22 -5.37 4.96
CA GLU A 188 12.59 -6.30 5.92
C GLU A 188 11.46 -5.56 6.65
N PRO A 189 10.34 -5.24 5.97
CA PRO A 189 9.37 -4.28 6.45
C PRO A 189 8.63 -4.78 7.69
N ASN A 190 8.26 -3.83 8.57
CA ASN A 190 7.40 -4.10 9.72
C ASN A 190 5.93 -3.76 9.45
N LEU A 191 5.61 -3.25 8.24
CA LEU A 191 4.26 -3.03 7.74
C LEU A 191 4.02 -3.75 6.41
N VAL A 192 2.79 -4.21 6.21
CA VAL A 192 2.29 -4.72 4.92
C VAL A 192 1.05 -3.94 4.49
N PRO A 193 0.95 -3.51 3.22
CA PRO A 193 -0.27 -2.94 2.68
C PRO A 193 -1.30 -4.04 2.38
N VAL A 194 -2.55 -3.80 2.78
CA VAL A 194 -3.69 -4.68 2.53
C VAL A 194 -4.80 -3.89 1.86
N ARG A 195 -5.39 -4.44 0.80
CA ARG A 195 -6.51 -3.84 0.07
C ARG A 195 -7.82 -4.08 0.81
N VAL A 196 -8.52 -3.00 1.16
CA VAL A 196 -9.73 -3.04 1.99
C VAL A 196 -10.88 -2.26 1.35
N PHE A 197 -12.06 -2.88 1.35
CA PHE A 197 -13.33 -2.28 0.92
C PHE A 197 -14.22 -2.02 2.13
N MET A 198 -14.85 -0.85 2.16
CA MET A 198 -15.66 -0.37 3.30
C MET A 198 -16.97 0.23 2.83
N SER A 199 -17.01 1.53 2.53
CA SER A 199 -18.25 2.23 2.16
C SER A 199 -18.71 1.99 0.72
N HIS A 200 -17.81 1.52 -0.13
CA HIS A 200 -18.07 1.07 -1.50
C HIS A 200 -17.26 -0.21 -1.77
N GLN A 201 -17.61 -0.91 -2.85
CA GLN A 201 -16.96 -2.15 -3.29
C GLN A 201 -16.49 -2.09 -4.75
N ASP A 202 -16.36 -0.89 -5.31
CA ASP A 202 -15.71 -0.68 -6.61
C ASP A 202 -14.25 -1.14 -6.57
N LEU A 203 -13.97 -2.27 -7.21
CA LEU A 203 -12.68 -2.99 -7.14
C LEU A 203 -11.50 -2.19 -7.71
N ARG A 204 -11.78 -1.15 -8.49
CA ARG A 204 -10.76 -0.24 -9.03
C ARG A 204 -10.15 0.67 -7.96
N PHE A 205 -10.86 0.87 -6.84
CA PHE A 205 -10.47 1.83 -5.81
C PHE A 205 -10.37 1.19 -4.42
N PRO A 206 -9.54 0.15 -4.21
CA PRO A 206 -9.31 -0.37 -2.87
C PRO A 206 -8.66 0.71 -1.99
N ARG A 207 -9.03 0.75 -0.71
CA ARG A 207 -8.28 1.54 0.28
C ARG A 207 -7.10 0.72 0.78
N ILE A 208 -5.95 1.36 0.97
CA ILE A 208 -4.69 0.67 1.30
C ILE A 208 -4.41 0.80 2.80
N ALA A 209 -4.70 -0.25 3.56
CA ALA A 209 -4.49 -0.28 5.00
C ALA A 209 -3.16 -0.94 5.37
N PHE A 210 -2.34 -0.30 6.19
CA PHE A 210 -1.12 -0.91 6.71
C PHE A 210 -1.40 -1.68 7.99
N PHE A 211 -0.93 -2.93 8.02
CA PHE A 211 -0.93 -3.78 9.19
C PHE A 211 0.50 -4.15 9.58
N SER A 212 0.76 -4.28 10.88
CA SER A 212 2.07 -4.68 11.39
C SER A 212 2.36 -6.16 11.10
N THR A 213 3.53 -6.48 10.53
CA THR A 213 3.95 -7.85 10.17
C THR A 213 4.66 -8.60 11.30
N ARG A 214 4.93 -7.91 12.41
CA ARG A 214 5.49 -8.42 13.66
C ARG A 214 5.17 -7.45 14.81
N LEU A 215 5.61 -7.78 16.02
CA LEU A 215 5.69 -6.78 17.09
C LEU A 215 6.61 -5.63 16.66
N ILE A 216 6.10 -4.41 16.75
CA ILE A 216 6.86 -3.16 16.56
C ILE A 216 7.05 -2.54 17.94
N GLN A 217 8.30 -2.27 18.32
CA GLN A 217 8.59 -1.71 19.64
C GLN A 217 8.36 -0.19 19.66
N ALA A 218 8.07 0.36 20.85
CA ALA A 218 8.04 1.80 21.05
C ALA A 218 9.37 2.45 20.61
N GLY A 219 9.29 3.50 19.81
CA GLY A 219 10.43 4.22 19.22
C GLY A 219 10.88 3.67 17.87
N GLU A 220 10.44 2.49 17.47
CA GLU A 220 10.83 1.86 16.20
C GLU A 220 10.22 2.60 15.00
N GLN A 221 11.04 2.80 13.96
CA GLN A 221 10.60 3.37 12.69
C GLN A 221 9.69 2.41 11.94
N LEU A 222 8.60 2.92 11.38
CA LEU A 222 7.72 2.18 10.49
C LEU A 222 8.31 2.16 9.08
N GLY A 223 8.18 1.02 8.41
CA GLY A 223 8.57 0.88 7.01
C GLY A 223 7.86 -0.26 6.31
N PHE A 224 7.53 -0.02 5.03
CA PHE A 224 6.94 -1.01 4.14
C PHE A 224 7.84 -1.21 2.91
N ASP A 225 7.57 -2.27 2.14
CA ASP A 225 8.26 -2.49 0.89
C ASP A 225 7.64 -1.63 -0.21
N TYR A 226 8.46 -0.83 -0.90
CA TYR A 226 7.96 0.07 -1.96
C TYR A 226 7.77 -0.68 -3.29
N GLY A 227 8.26 -1.92 -3.38
CA GLY A 227 8.18 -2.73 -4.59
C GLY A 227 9.27 -2.40 -5.61
N GLU A 228 9.42 -3.29 -6.58
CA GLU A 228 10.47 -3.20 -7.59
C GLU A 228 10.26 -2.01 -8.55
N ARG A 229 9.00 -1.67 -8.93
CA ARG A 229 8.70 -0.52 -9.82
C ARG A 229 9.33 0.78 -9.31
N PHE A 230 9.22 1.06 -8.01
CA PHE A 230 9.86 2.23 -7.40
C PHE A 230 11.39 2.17 -7.54
N TRP A 231 12.00 1.02 -7.22
CA TRP A 231 13.45 0.87 -7.20
C TRP A 231 14.08 0.77 -8.60
N ASP A 232 13.34 0.32 -9.61
CA ASP A 232 13.78 0.31 -11.02
C ASP A 232 13.95 1.73 -11.57
N VAL A 233 13.12 2.66 -11.09
CA VAL A 233 13.21 4.08 -11.43
C VAL A 233 14.21 4.80 -10.52
N LYS A 234 14.00 4.74 -9.20
CA LYS A 234 14.74 5.54 -8.21
C LYS A 234 16.11 4.97 -7.86
N GLY A 235 16.35 3.67 -8.07
CA GLY A 235 17.65 3.03 -7.86
C GLY A 235 18.76 3.60 -8.74
N LYS A 236 18.41 4.28 -9.84
CA LYS A 236 19.36 5.03 -10.69
C LYS A 236 19.81 6.36 -10.07
N LEU A 237 19.03 6.90 -9.14
CA LEU A 237 19.25 8.21 -8.50
C LEU A 237 19.89 8.07 -7.11
N PHE A 238 19.42 7.10 -6.32
CA PHE A 238 19.93 6.82 -4.98
C PHE A 238 19.75 5.35 -4.61
N SER A 239 20.54 4.90 -3.64
CA SER A 239 20.44 3.55 -3.09
C SER A 239 19.68 3.52 -1.77
N CYS A 240 19.10 2.36 -1.44
CA CYS A 240 18.39 2.14 -0.18
C CYS A 240 19.31 2.29 1.03
N ARG A 241 18.80 2.97 2.05
CA ARG A 241 19.49 3.25 3.34
C ARG A 241 18.76 2.62 4.54
N CYS A 242 17.98 1.57 4.33
CA CYS A 242 17.21 0.93 5.40
C CYS A 242 18.08 0.27 6.49
N GLY A 243 19.36 0.02 6.23
CA GLY A 243 20.31 -0.55 7.20
C GLY A 243 20.15 -2.05 7.47
N SER A 244 19.16 -2.72 6.87
CA SER A 244 19.01 -4.18 6.97
C SER A 244 20.19 -4.91 6.32
N SER A 245 20.65 -6.00 6.95
CA SER A 245 21.64 -6.91 6.39
C SER A 245 21.14 -7.68 5.17
N LYS A 246 19.81 -7.71 4.94
CA LYS A 246 19.15 -8.30 3.78
C LYS A 246 18.66 -7.22 2.79
N CYS A 247 19.27 -6.04 2.79
CA CYS A 247 18.89 -4.96 1.88
C CYS A 247 19.05 -5.38 0.41
N ARG A 248 17.94 -5.31 -0.36
CA ARG A 248 17.90 -5.72 -1.78
C ARG A 248 18.21 -4.59 -2.76
N HIS A 249 18.29 -3.34 -2.29
CA HIS A 249 18.44 -2.14 -3.12
C HIS A 249 19.60 -1.24 -2.64
N SER A 250 20.57 -1.82 -1.93
CA SER A 250 21.82 -1.13 -1.56
C SER A 250 22.67 -0.83 -2.80
N SER A 251 23.66 0.06 -2.68
CA SER A 251 24.55 0.37 -3.82
C SER A 251 25.24 -0.87 -4.38
N ALA A 252 25.63 -1.81 -3.51
CA ALA A 252 26.20 -3.09 -3.91
C ALA A 252 25.19 -3.98 -4.65
N ALA A 253 23.97 -4.09 -4.13
CA ALA A 253 22.92 -4.91 -4.74
C ALA A 253 22.49 -4.35 -6.12
N LEU A 254 22.39 -3.03 -6.25
CA LEU A 254 22.06 -2.36 -7.52
C LEU A 254 23.19 -2.54 -8.55
N ALA A 255 24.46 -2.41 -8.15
CA ALA A 255 25.60 -2.63 -9.03
C ALA A 255 25.66 -4.08 -9.55
N GLN A 256 25.34 -5.06 -8.70
CA GLN A 256 25.30 -6.47 -9.10
C GLN A 256 24.18 -6.75 -10.13
N ARG A 257 22.99 -6.16 -9.96
CA ARG A 257 21.89 -6.28 -10.94
C ARG A 257 22.26 -5.68 -12.30
N GLN A 258 22.88 -4.50 -12.32
CA GLN A 258 23.31 -3.84 -13.55
C GLN A 258 24.35 -4.66 -14.32
N ALA A 259 25.29 -5.29 -13.59
CA ALA A 259 26.28 -6.19 -14.19
C ALA A 259 25.64 -7.45 -14.81
N SER A 260 24.61 -8.03 -14.18
CA SER A 260 23.89 -9.18 -14.74
C SER A 260 23.08 -8.82 -16.00
N THR A 261 22.41 -7.65 -16.02
CA THR A 261 21.63 -7.22 -17.20
C THR A 261 22.51 -6.85 -18.39
N ALA A 262 23.75 -6.43 -18.17
CA ALA A 262 24.70 -6.12 -19.24
C ALA A 262 25.34 -7.36 -19.90
N GLN A 263 25.09 -8.56 -19.35
CA GLN A 263 25.64 -9.83 -19.85
C GLN A 263 24.64 -10.66 -20.68
N GLU A 264 23.40 -10.22 -20.88
CA GLU A 264 22.46 -10.86 -21.81
C GLU A 264 22.80 -10.45 -23.27
N PRO A 265 23.17 -11.40 -24.17
CA PRO A 265 23.42 -11.09 -25.57
C PRO A 265 22.11 -10.74 -26.30
N GLN A 266 22.12 -9.65 -27.08
CA GLN A 266 21.15 -9.44 -28.15
C GLN A 266 21.21 -10.63 -29.12
N GLU A 267 20.14 -11.43 -29.20
CA GLU A 267 19.92 -12.32 -30.33
C GLU A 267 19.71 -11.45 -31.59
N ASN A 268 20.82 -11.25 -32.31
CA ASN A 268 20.83 -10.64 -33.64
C ASN A 268 20.10 -11.55 -34.63
N GLY A 269 19.25 -10.91 -35.43
CA GLY A 269 18.45 -11.54 -36.48
C GLY A 269 19.28 -12.37 -37.46
N LEU A 270 18.69 -13.50 -37.86
CA LEU A 270 19.15 -14.31 -38.98
C LEU A 270 18.62 -13.72 -40.30
N PRO A 271 19.44 -13.66 -41.37
CA PRO A 271 19.01 -13.21 -42.68
C PRO A 271 18.20 -14.30 -43.40
N ASP A 272 17.07 -13.90 -43.99
CA ASP A 272 16.33 -14.72 -44.95
C ASP A 272 17.18 -14.99 -46.19
N THR A 273 17.63 -16.23 -46.36
CA THR A 273 18.09 -16.73 -47.66
C THR A 273 17.50 -18.13 -47.90
N SER A 274 16.47 -18.19 -48.74
CA SER A 274 16.08 -19.41 -49.45
C SER A 274 15.32 -19.05 -50.72
N SER A 275 16.04 -19.00 -51.85
CA SER A 275 15.46 -19.04 -53.18
C SER A 275 15.67 -20.42 -53.82
N ALA A 276 14.54 -21.01 -54.21
CA ALA A 276 14.28 -21.85 -55.38
C ALA A 276 15.00 -23.20 -55.59
N ALA A 277 14.21 -24.28 -55.78
CA ALA A 277 14.05 -24.94 -57.08
C ALA A 277 12.89 -25.96 -57.07
N ALA A 278 12.29 -26.15 -58.25
CA ALA A 278 11.05 -26.83 -58.59
C ALA A 278 11.12 -28.37 -58.65
N ALA A 279 9.95 -29.03 -58.62
CA ALA A 279 9.57 -30.08 -59.57
C ALA A 279 8.10 -30.53 -59.36
N ASP A 280 7.25 -30.22 -60.34
CA ASP A 280 6.06 -31.01 -60.73
C ASP A 280 6.54 -32.38 -61.28
N PRO A 281 5.75 -33.48 -61.23
CA PRO A 281 4.60 -33.60 -62.13
C PRO A 281 3.39 -34.46 -61.70
N LEU A 282 2.31 -34.25 -62.48
CA LEU A 282 1.03 -34.97 -62.69
C LEU A 282 -0.16 -34.58 -61.80
#